data_AF-A0A8S9HBR4-F1
#
_entry.id   AF-A0A8S9HBR4-F1
#
_cell.length_a   1.000
_cell.length_b   1.000
_cell.length_c   1.000
_cell.angle_alpha   90.00
_cell.angle_beta   90.00
_cell.angle_gamma   90.00
#
_symmetry.space_group_name_H-M   'P 1'
#
loop_
_entity.id
_entity.type
_entity.pdbx_description
1 polymer ?
#
loop_
_entity_poly.entity_id
_entity_poly.type
_entity_poly.pdbx_seq_one_letter_code
_entity_poly.pdbx_strand_id
1 'polypeptide(L)' 'MPLLNKSSNDCGVYSLKHIEFHLLGLDFSLVNDNNIREARQKIAYDLWEAANDPVLISRIAQFTLPKIITNPVVELE' A
#
# COMPACT_ATOMS: atom_id res chain seq x y z
N MET A 1 21.26 -3.44 -10.72
CA MET A 1 20.01 -2.66 -10.62
C MET A 1 20.40 -1.23 -10.26
N PRO A 2 20.07 -0.21 -11.07
CA PRO A 2 20.20 1.17 -10.60
C PRO A 2 19.36 1.32 -9.32
N LEU A 3 19.85 2.13 -8.38
CA LEU A 3 19.18 2.33 -7.09
C LEU A 3 17.80 2.97 -7.35
N LEU A 4 16.73 2.18 -7.16
CA LEU A 4 15.33 2.63 -7.20
C LEU A 4 14.95 3.19 -5.83
N ASN A 5 13.83 3.93 -5.79
CA ASN A 5 13.32 4.56 -4.58
C ASN A 5 14.35 5.54 -3.97
N LYS A 6 14.95 6.40 -4.80
CA LYS A 6 15.92 7.41 -4.32
C LYS A 6 15.33 8.38 -3.27
N SER A 7 14.01 8.56 -3.29
CA SER A 7 13.28 9.36 -2.29
C SER A 7 13.12 8.66 -0.93
N SER A 8 13.41 7.35 -0.87
CA SER A 8 13.17 6.47 0.28
C SER A 8 11.72 6.45 0.80
N ASN A 9 10.74 6.91 0.00
CA ASN A 9 9.35 7.06 0.42
C ASN A 9 8.35 6.33 -0.49
N ASP A 10 8.83 5.61 -1.52
CA ASP A 10 8.00 5.02 -2.55
C ASP A 10 7.92 3.49 -2.48
N CYS A 11 8.44 2.87 -1.41
CA CYS A 11 8.47 1.40 -1.26
C CYS A 11 7.08 0.76 -1.36
N GLY A 12 6.04 1.41 -0.81
CA GLY A 12 4.65 0.94 -0.92
C GLY A 12 4.13 0.98 -2.36
N VAL A 13 4.45 2.05 -3.11
CA VAL A 13 4.06 2.21 -4.52
C VAL A 13 4.71 1.13 -5.37
N TYR A 14 6.02 0.91 -5.20
CA TYR A 14 6.75 -0.16 -5.88
C TYR A 14 6.17 -1.53 -5.56
N SER A 15 5.85 -1.80 -4.29
CA SER A 15 5.29 -3.09 -3.87
C SER A 15 3.95 -3.38 -4.57
N LEU A 16 3.04 -2.40 -4.58
CA LEU A 16 1.74 -2.55 -5.23
C LEU A 16 1.86 -2.72 -6.74
N LYS A 17 2.71 -1.93 -7.41
CA LYS A 17 2.96 -2.09 -8.86
C LYS A 17 3.62 -3.43 -9.18
N HIS A 18 4.48 -3.95 -8.32
CA HIS A 18 5.07 -5.28 -8.50
C HIS A 18 4.01 -6.38 -8.47
N ILE A 19 3.05 -6.32 -7.55
CA ILE A 19 1.94 -7.28 -7.49
C ILE A 19 1.10 -7.18 -8.77
N GLU A 20 0.72 -5.97 -9.16
CA GLU A 20 -0.08 -5.73 -10.36
C GLU A 20 0.61 -6.23 -11.63
N PHE A 21 1.89 -5.91 -11.81
CA PHE A 21 2.66 -6.34 -12.98
C PHE A 21 2.85 -7.84 -13.03
N HIS A 22 3.05 -8.49 -11.88
CA HIS A 22 3.14 -9.95 -11.82
C HIS A 22 1.82 -10.60 -12.28
N LEU A 23 0.66 -10.07 -11.84
CA LEU A 23 -0.65 -10.58 -12.24
C LEU A 23 -0.93 -10.38 -13.73
N LEU A 24 -0.43 -9.28 -14.32
CA LEU A 24 -0.61 -8.94 -15.73
C LEU A 24 0.48 -9.50 -16.66
N GLY A 25 1.49 -10.18 -16.13
CA GLY A 25 2.65 -10.65 -16.90
C GLY A 25 3.48 -9.52 -17.50
N LEU A 26 3.48 -8.35 -16.86
CA LEU A 26 4.22 -7.17 -17.30
C LEU A 26 5.63 -7.12 -16.70
N ASP A 27 6.53 -6.43 -17.40
CA ASP A 27 7.89 -6.24 -16.95
C ASP A 27 7.99 -5.18 -15.83
N PHE A 28 8.83 -5.45 -14.83
CA PHE A 28 8.97 -4.58 -13.66
C PHE A 28 9.69 -3.26 -13.94
N SER A 29 10.43 -3.14 -15.06
CA SER A 29 11.12 -1.89 -15.41
C SER A 29 10.18 -0.75 -15.81
N LEU A 30 8.91 -1.07 -16.05
CA LEU A 30 7.88 -0.09 -16.42
C LEU A 30 7.60 0.92 -15.30
N VAL A 31 7.96 0.63 -14.05
CA VAL A 31 7.87 1.57 -12.93
C VAL A 31 9.26 1.88 -12.39
N ASN A 32 9.57 3.16 -12.29
CA ASN A 32 10.86 3.66 -11.83
C ASN A 32 10.72 5.08 -11.27
N ASP A 33 11.80 5.63 -10.72
CA ASP A 33 11.77 6.92 -10.03
C ASP A 33 11.28 8.10 -10.91
N ASN A 34 11.35 7.98 -12.24
CA ASN A 34 10.87 9.03 -13.14
C ASN A 34 9.34 9.07 -13.26
N ASN A 35 8.66 7.94 -13.04
CA ASN A 35 7.20 7.82 -13.19
C ASN A 35 6.48 7.37 -11.90
N ILE A 36 7.22 7.22 -10.81
CA ILE A 36 6.69 6.73 -9.53
C ILE A 36 5.62 7.65 -8.94
N ARG A 37 5.72 8.97 -9.22
CA ARG A 37 4.72 9.95 -8.75
C ARG A 37 3.38 9.72 -9.42
N GLU A 38 3.38 9.48 -10.72
CA GLU A 38 2.19 9.22 -11.53
C GLU A 38 1.58 7.87 -11.11
N ALA A 39 2.41 6.85 -10.88
CA ALA A 39 1.97 5.56 -10.33
C ALA A 39 1.29 5.73 -8.95
N ARG A 40 1.88 6.54 -8.06
CA ARG A 40 1.31 6.85 -6.74
C ARG A 40 -0.04 7.55 -6.83
N GLN A 41 -0.17 8.52 -7.73
CA GLN A 41 -1.43 9.24 -7.95
C GLN A 41 -2.52 8.31 -8.50
N LYS A 42 -2.17 7.41 -9.42
CA LYS A 42 -3.11 6.43 -9.98
C LYS A 42 -3.59 5.45 -8.90
N ILE A 43 -2.68 4.92 -8.10
CA ILE A 43 -3.03 4.05 -6.95
C ILE A 43 -3.95 4.79 -5.98
N ALA A 44 -3.67 6.06 -5.65
CA ALA A 44 -4.52 6.83 -4.75
C ALA A 44 -5.94 7.02 -5.31
N TYR A 45 -6.06 7.28 -6.61
CA TYR A 45 -7.34 7.38 -7.28
C TYR A 45 -8.10 6.05 -7.28
N ASP A 46 -7.42 4.95 -7.64
CA ASP A 46 -8.03 3.61 -7.68
C ASP A 46 -8.51 3.17 -6.29
N LEU A 47 -7.75 3.49 -5.23
CA LEU A 47 -8.17 3.26 -3.84
C LEU A 47 -9.36 4.11 -3.43
N TRP A 48 -9.41 5.38 -3.85
CA TRP A 48 -10.55 6.26 -3.59
C TRP A 48 -11.81 5.75 -4.30
N GLU A 49 -11.69 5.30 -5.55
CA GLU A 49 -12.81 4.66 -6.26
C GLU A 49 -13.27 3.39 -5.55
N ALA A 50 -12.34 2.49 -5.20
CA ALA A 50 -12.65 1.25 -4.49
C ALA A 50 -13.31 1.50 -3.12
N ALA A 51 -12.96 2.57 -2.42
CA ALA A 51 -13.58 2.92 -1.14
C ALA A 51 -15.08 3.25 -1.24
N ASN A 52 -15.60 3.53 -2.44
CA ASN A 52 -17.02 3.72 -2.67
C ASN A 52 -17.80 2.40 -2.87
N ASP A 53 -17.12 1.24 -2.85
CA ASP A 53 -17.76 -0.06 -2.96
C ASP A 53 -18.70 -0.33 -1.75
N PRO A 54 -19.98 -0.68 -1.97
CA PRO A 54 -20.94 -0.88 -0.88
C PRO A 54 -20.54 -1.97 0.12
N VAL A 55 -19.85 -3.03 -0.33
CA VAL A 55 -19.39 -4.13 0.53
C VAL A 55 -18.25 -3.64 1.43
N LEU A 56 -17.30 -2.90 0.87
CA LEU A 56 -16.21 -2.29 1.64
C LEU A 56 -16.74 -1.27 2.63
N ILE A 57 -17.65 -0.38 2.21
CA ILE A 57 -18.31 0.58 3.12
C ILE A 57 -18.98 -0.14 4.29
N SER A 58 -19.76 -1.19 4.00
CA SER A 58 -20.44 -1.96 5.06
C SER A 58 -19.45 -2.61 6.03
N ARG A 59 -18.32 -3.13 5.54
CA ARG A 59 -17.30 -3.77 6.39
C ARG A 59 -16.55 -2.75 7.24
N ILE A 60 -16.20 -1.59 6.66
CA ILE A 60 -15.54 -0.50 7.39
C ILE A 60 -16.47 0.02 8.50
N ALA A 61 -17.76 0.18 8.22
CA ALA A 61 -18.74 0.63 9.22
C ALA A 61 -18.89 -0.35 10.39
N GLN A 62 -18.66 -1.65 10.15
CA GLN A 62 -18.72 -2.70 11.18
C GLN A 62 -17.37 -2.95 11.87
N PHE A 63 -16.29 -2.33 11.39
CA PHE A 63 -14.96 -2.54 11.94
C PHE A 63 -14.88 -1.98 13.36
N THR A 64 -14.58 -2.85 14.31
CA THR A 64 -14.23 -2.46 15.68
C THR A 64 -12.73 -2.65 15.86
N LEU A 65 -12.04 -1.61 16.34
CA LEU A 65 -10.62 -1.70 16.66
C LEU A 65 -10.43 -2.83 17.68
N PRO A 66 -9.45 -3.74 17.46
CA PRO A 66 -9.06 -4.70 18.49
C PRO A 66 -8.75 -3.94 19.78
N LYS A 67 -9.34 -4.37 20.90
CA LYS A 67 -8.98 -3.80 22.21
C LYS A 67 -7.49 -4.06 22.42
N ILE A 68 -6.71 -2.98 22.51
CA ILE A 68 -5.29 -3.07 22.85
C ILE A 68 -5.23 -3.63 24.28
N ILE A 69 -4.83 -4.90 24.41
CA ILE A 69 -4.46 -5.45 25.71
C ILE A 69 -3.05 -4.90 25.97
N THR A 70 -2.97 -3.77 26.69
CA THR A 70 -1.70 -3.36 27.29
C THR A 70 -1.42 -4.34 28.41
N ASN A 71 -0.66 -5.40 28.12
CA ASN A 71 -0.02 -6.16 29.19
C ASN A 71 0.87 -5.17 29.97
N PRO A 72 0.81 -5.14 31.31
CA PRO A 72 1.73 -4.31 32.08
C PRO A 72 3.16 -4.70 31.69
N VAL A 73 3.97 -3.68 31.44
CA VAL A 73 5.39 -3.80 31.12
C VAL A 73 6.02 -4.75 32.15
N VAL A 74 6.49 -5.91 31.69
CA VAL A 74 7.39 -6.73 32.49
C VAL A 74 8.69 -5.95 32.54
N GLU A 75 8.97 -5.33 33.68
CA GLU A 75 10.32 -4.86 34.00
C GLU A 75 11.23 -6.09 33.98
N LEU A 76 12.14 -6.14 33.00
CA LEU A 76 13.23 -7.10 32.99
C LEU A 76 14.27 -6.56 33.99
N GLU A 77 14.41 -7.24 35.13
CA GLU A 77 15.56 -7.10 36.05
C GLU A 77 16.88 -7.52 35.38
#